data_AF-A0AAD9ZHT4-F1
#
_entry.id   AF-A0AAD9ZHT4-F1
#
_cell.length_a   1.000
_cell.length_b   1.000
_cell.length_c   1.000
_cell.angle_alpha   90.00
_cell.angle_beta   90.00
_cell.angle_gamma   90.00
#
_symmetry.space_group_name_H-M   'P 1'
#
loop_
_entity.id
_entity.type
_entity.pdbx_description
1 polymer ?
#
loop_
_entity_poly.entity_id
_entity_poly.type
_entity_poly.pdbx_seq_one_letter_code
_entity_poly.pdbx_strand_id
1 'polypeptide(L)'
;MASDFNNNSYDQDAGNNNNEDDDDYEDDVVLQKLEEGDHHNENSEKYHKPIIPSASKRQQGGARKQPGSRLSVILLDQGMFTVYKRLFAVCLTLNITGLVLAATGNFPYARNRAALFSIANIFSLTLCRSEAFLRVVFWLAVKVLGRSWVPLPIKTATTSLLQSLGGIHSSCGVSSVAWLVYALVLTLKNRANTSSEIIIVASAILCLLCLSCLAAFPLVRHLHHNVFERFHRFAGWTSLALLWVFVVLTISYDPKTKSYSNQLGSRLIKQEEFWFTLAITVLIIIPWLTVRRVPPSRANVCVLWVAKGIEQNFGKEIEGMMNMQPNDKVIVHDTAVLGRPNVSQMSVDAAKTFGAEVVIVTSNPEGSRDVVNKCKASGIAAFGPIWDS
;
A
#
# COMPACT_ATOMS: atom_id res chain seq x y z
N MET A 1 54.24 28.35 40.42
CA MET A 1 54.72 27.07 39.85
C MET A 1 53.68 26.68 38.80
N ALA A 2 53.83 27.01 37.51
CA ALA A 2 54.90 26.57 36.59
C ALA A 2 55.15 25.08 36.81
N SER A 3 54.87 24.17 35.89
CA SER A 3 55.39 24.06 34.51
C SER A 3 54.73 22.80 33.92
N ASP A 4 54.23 22.82 32.68
CA ASP A 4 54.91 22.37 31.45
C ASP A 4 55.51 20.96 31.46
N PHE A 5 55.47 20.38 30.25
CA PHE A 5 56.25 19.27 29.66
C PHE A 5 55.51 17.94 29.45
N ASN A 6 55.65 17.19 28.35
CA ASN A 6 56.08 17.43 26.95
C ASN A 6 55.93 16.09 26.19
N ASN A 7 55.68 16.17 24.88
CA ASN A 7 56.11 15.31 23.75
C ASN A 7 56.39 13.79 23.89
N ASN A 8 55.76 13.00 23.00
CA ASN A 8 56.38 12.28 21.86
C ASN A 8 55.31 11.38 21.20
N SER A 9 54.95 11.54 19.91
CA SER A 9 55.70 11.13 18.70
C SER A 9 56.08 9.63 18.69
N TYR A 10 55.23 8.81 18.06
CA TYR A 10 55.66 7.63 17.29
C TYR A 10 54.72 7.43 16.10
N ASP A 11 55.29 7.60 14.90
CA ASP A 11 54.80 7.02 13.65
C ASP A 11 54.95 5.50 13.70
N GLN A 12 53.93 4.76 13.23
CA GLN A 12 54.10 3.54 12.43
C GLN A 12 52.79 3.09 11.78
N ASP A 13 52.95 2.69 10.51
CA ASP A 13 51.97 2.33 9.49
C ASP A 13 51.04 1.13 9.79
N ALA A 14 50.01 1.07 8.93
CA ALA A 14 49.30 -0.10 8.40
C ALA A 14 48.11 -0.67 9.20
N GLY A 15 46.92 -0.59 8.59
CA GLY A 15 45.72 -1.27 9.06
C GLY A 15 44.49 -0.97 8.22
N ASN A 16 44.38 -1.67 7.10
CA ASN A 16 43.21 -1.76 6.23
C ASN A 16 41.93 -2.08 7.03
N ASN A 17 41.00 -1.13 7.14
CA ASN A 17 39.65 -1.40 7.65
C ASN A 17 38.62 -1.24 6.52
N ASN A 18 38.19 -2.41 6.04
CA ASN A 18 36.96 -2.62 5.29
C ASN A 18 35.79 -2.19 6.19
N ASN A 19 35.01 -1.20 5.76
CA ASN A 19 33.68 -0.97 6.30
C ASN A 19 32.68 -1.50 5.26
N GLU A 20 32.34 -2.76 5.42
CA GLU A 20 31.13 -3.39 4.92
C GLU A 20 29.97 -2.88 5.79
N ASP A 21 29.19 -1.94 5.27
CA ASP A 21 27.85 -1.67 5.78
C ASP A 21 26.89 -2.25 4.73
N ASP A 22 26.68 -3.56 4.83
CA ASP A 22 25.70 -4.31 4.08
C ASP A 22 24.28 -3.99 4.56
N ASP A 23 23.36 -4.09 3.62
CA ASP A 23 21.94 -3.82 3.76
C ASP A 23 21.26 -4.72 4.80
N ASP A 24 20.88 -4.12 5.94
CA ASP A 24 20.10 -4.68 7.06
C ASP A 24 18.64 -5.13 6.71
N TYR A 25 18.41 -5.63 5.50
CA TYR A 25 17.14 -6.25 5.09
C TYR A 25 17.27 -7.76 4.76
N GLU A 26 18.46 -8.35 4.89
CA GLU A 26 18.71 -9.75 4.47
C GLU A 26 18.68 -10.79 5.61
N ASP A 27 18.64 -10.41 6.90
CA ASP A 27 18.84 -11.37 8.01
C ASP A 27 17.59 -12.21 8.40
N ASP A 28 16.37 -11.73 8.13
CA ASP A 28 15.15 -12.47 8.53
C ASP A 28 14.88 -13.72 7.66
N VAL A 29 15.48 -13.81 6.46
CA VAL A 29 15.31 -14.96 5.54
C VAL A 29 16.39 -16.02 5.75
N VAL A 30 17.58 -15.63 6.22
CA VAL A 30 18.71 -16.54 6.44
C VAL A 30 18.55 -17.33 7.73
N LEU A 31 18.02 -16.72 8.80
CA LEU A 31 17.82 -17.38 10.08
C LEU A 31 16.79 -18.52 10.05
N GLN A 32 15.86 -18.52 9.09
CA GLN A 32 14.85 -19.57 8.96
C GLN A 32 15.31 -20.79 8.13
N LYS A 33 16.48 -20.73 7.49
CA LYS A 33 17.03 -21.81 6.65
C LYS A 33 18.25 -22.53 7.25
N LEU A 34 18.75 -22.08 8.40
CA LEU A 34 19.89 -22.70 9.08
C LEU A 34 19.50 -23.84 10.05
N GLU A 35 18.21 -24.19 10.17
CA GLU A 35 17.74 -25.31 11.00
C GLU A 35 17.38 -26.59 10.23
N GLU A 36 17.48 -26.63 8.90
CA GLU A 36 17.23 -27.86 8.12
C GLU A 36 18.46 -28.35 7.36
N GLY A 37 19.25 -29.16 8.08
CA GLY A 37 19.76 -30.45 7.60
C GLY A 37 20.48 -30.51 6.25
N ASP A 38 21.81 -30.44 6.34
CA ASP A 38 22.83 -31.05 5.52
C ASP A 38 22.43 -32.37 4.82
N HIS A 39 22.56 -32.44 3.49
CA HIS A 39 22.90 -33.68 2.77
C HIS A 39 23.51 -33.40 1.40
N HIS A 40 24.79 -33.75 1.29
CA HIS A 40 25.58 -33.92 0.07
C HIS A 40 24.82 -34.58 -1.09
N ASN A 41 25.01 -34.05 -2.31
CA ASN A 41 25.31 -34.90 -3.46
C ASN A 41 26.05 -34.12 -4.56
N GLU A 42 27.26 -34.57 -4.83
CA GLU A 42 28.04 -34.23 -6.02
C GLU A 42 27.34 -34.80 -7.25
N ASN A 43 27.14 -33.98 -8.29
CA ASN A 43 27.32 -34.45 -9.66
C ASN A 43 27.49 -33.28 -10.63
N SER A 44 28.66 -33.29 -11.23
CA SER A 44 29.19 -32.42 -12.27
C SER A 44 28.44 -32.55 -13.59
N GLU A 45 27.99 -31.43 -14.16
CA GLU A 45 27.81 -31.30 -15.61
C GLU A 45 28.38 -29.99 -16.15
N LYS A 46 29.06 -30.13 -17.29
CA LYS A 46 30.14 -29.30 -17.81
C LYS A 46 29.56 -28.33 -18.84
N TYR A 47 29.28 -27.08 -18.46
CA TYR A 47 28.85 -26.04 -19.41
C TYR A 47 30.02 -25.21 -19.96
N HIS A 48 30.07 -25.14 -21.29
CA HIS A 48 31.03 -24.41 -22.12
C HIS A 48 31.03 -22.90 -21.81
N LYS A 49 32.21 -22.32 -21.52
CA LYS A 49 32.41 -20.87 -21.45
C LYS A 49 32.55 -20.29 -22.87
N PRO A 50 31.74 -19.30 -23.29
CA PRO A 50 32.09 -18.43 -24.41
C PRO A 50 33.13 -17.40 -23.94
N ILE A 51 34.17 -17.19 -24.75
CA ILE A 51 35.23 -16.22 -24.53
C ILE A 51 34.68 -14.81 -24.86
N ILE A 52 34.71 -13.89 -23.90
CA ILE A 52 34.44 -12.46 -24.12
C ILE A 52 35.76 -11.68 -23.94
N PRO A 53 36.12 -10.73 -24.82
CA PRO A 53 37.34 -9.93 -24.66
C PRO A 53 37.23 -8.97 -23.46
N SER A 54 38.34 -8.81 -22.75
CA SER A 54 38.51 -7.92 -21.59
C SER A 54 37.94 -6.51 -21.83
N ALA A 55 36.90 -6.16 -21.08
CA ALA A 55 36.35 -4.81 -21.04
C ALA A 55 37.24 -3.90 -20.18
N SER A 56 37.81 -2.89 -20.82
CA SER A 56 38.56 -1.78 -20.21
C SER A 56 37.74 -1.09 -19.10
N LYS A 57 38.30 -1.06 -17.88
CA LYS A 57 37.81 -0.25 -16.77
C LYS A 57 37.88 1.23 -17.14
N ARG A 58 36.75 1.84 -17.49
CA ARG A 58 36.61 3.30 -17.49
C ARG A 58 36.11 3.75 -16.11
N GLN A 59 37.01 4.32 -15.31
CA GLN A 59 36.68 4.96 -14.04
C GLN A 59 35.64 6.07 -14.24
N GLN A 60 34.51 6.00 -13.54
CA GLN A 60 33.62 7.15 -13.31
C GLN A 60 33.87 7.67 -11.89
N GLY A 61 34.60 8.78 -11.78
CA GLY A 61 34.66 9.57 -10.56
C GLY A 61 33.47 10.54 -10.51
N GLY A 62 32.45 10.19 -9.73
CA GLY A 62 31.36 11.10 -9.35
C GLY A 62 31.32 11.22 -7.83
N ALA A 63 31.46 12.44 -7.31
CA ALA A 63 31.46 12.72 -5.87
C ALA A 63 30.21 12.16 -5.18
N ARG A 64 30.42 11.28 -4.19
CA ARG A 64 29.38 10.64 -3.39
C ARG A 64 28.75 11.70 -2.47
N LYS A 65 27.51 12.12 -2.74
CA LYS A 65 26.74 12.95 -1.80
C LYS A 65 26.48 12.14 -0.53
N GLN A 66 26.72 12.75 0.63
CA GLN A 66 26.44 12.19 1.96
C GLN A 66 24.97 11.72 2.02
N PRO A 67 24.67 10.50 2.53
CA PRO A 67 23.31 10.01 2.59
C PRO A 67 22.56 10.76 3.69
N GLY A 68 21.55 11.55 3.32
CA GLY A 68 20.56 12.02 4.27
C GLY A 68 19.88 10.81 4.95
N SER A 69 19.52 10.94 6.23
CA SER A 69 18.75 9.91 6.95
C SER A 69 17.59 9.44 6.07
N ARG A 70 17.49 8.13 5.78
CA ARG A 70 16.41 7.54 4.96
C ARG A 70 15.04 8.05 5.44
N LEU A 71 14.89 8.27 6.74
CA LEU A 71 13.68 8.77 7.40
C LEU A 71 13.36 10.24 7.05
N SER A 72 14.37 11.10 6.91
CA SER A 72 14.17 12.49 6.50
C SER A 72 13.83 12.60 5.01
N VAL A 73 14.44 11.77 4.16
CA VAL A 73 14.06 11.65 2.73
C VAL A 73 12.62 11.14 2.61
N ILE A 74 12.25 10.11 3.36
CA ILE A 74 10.89 9.53 3.33
C ILE A 74 9.82 10.54 3.77
N LEU A 75 10.07 11.34 4.82
CA LEU A 75 9.08 12.29 5.35
C LEU A 75 9.04 13.63 4.61
N LEU A 76 10.19 14.15 4.14
CA LEU A 76 10.29 15.50 3.55
C LEU A 76 10.23 15.50 2.02
N ASP A 77 10.66 14.44 1.33
CA ASP A 77 10.72 14.41 -0.15
C ASP A 77 9.35 14.24 -0.81
N GLN A 78 8.32 13.89 -0.04
CA GLN A 78 6.95 13.70 -0.56
C GLN A 78 6.18 15.00 -0.83
N GLY A 79 6.76 16.18 -0.61
CA GLY A 79 6.05 17.44 -0.73
C GLY A 79 4.97 17.61 0.34
N MET A 80 4.88 18.80 0.91
CA MET A 80 4.00 19.05 2.07
C MET A 80 2.50 19.04 1.72
N PHE A 81 2.10 18.93 0.44
CA PHE A 81 0.72 19.22 0.03
C PHE A 81 0.24 18.46 -1.23
N THR A 82 0.55 17.15 -1.31
CA THR A 82 0.02 16.25 -2.35
C THR A 82 -1.51 16.20 -2.34
N VAL A 83 -2.13 15.83 -3.46
CA VAL A 83 -3.60 15.70 -3.56
C VAL A 83 -4.13 14.68 -2.54
N TYR A 84 -3.39 13.59 -2.31
CA TYR A 84 -3.66 12.65 -1.23
C TYR A 84 -3.81 13.34 0.13
N LYS A 85 -2.80 14.13 0.55
CA LYS A 85 -2.79 14.81 1.87
C LYS A 85 -3.91 15.84 1.97
N ARG A 86 -4.24 16.53 0.87
CA ARG A 86 -5.38 17.47 0.82
C ARG A 86 -6.72 16.76 1.01
N LEU A 87 -6.94 15.66 0.31
CA LEU A 87 -8.18 14.87 0.45
C LEU A 87 -8.32 14.29 1.85
N PHE A 88 -7.22 13.80 2.42
CA PHE A 88 -7.18 13.34 3.80
C PHE A 88 -7.62 14.45 4.76
N ALA A 89 -6.99 15.64 4.67
CA ALA A 89 -7.27 16.77 5.54
C ALA A 89 -8.72 17.29 5.40
N VAL A 90 -9.23 17.41 4.17
CA VAL A 90 -10.62 17.84 3.93
C VAL A 90 -11.61 16.85 4.54
N CYS A 91 -11.44 15.55 4.25
CA CYS A 91 -12.33 14.52 4.77
C CYS A 91 -12.27 14.43 6.31
N LEU A 92 -11.08 14.60 6.89
CA LEU A 92 -10.88 14.55 8.34
C LEU A 92 -11.54 15.76 9.01
N THR A 93 -11.35 16.95 8.42
CA THR A 93 -11.94 18.19 8.93
C THR A 93 -13.46 18.09 8.94
N LEU A 94 -14.08 17.63 7.85
CA LEU A 94 -15.53 17.44 7.77
C LEU A 94 -16.05 16.48 8.86
N ASN A 95 -15.35 15.36 9.08
CA ASN A 95 -15.71 14.41 10.13
C ASN A 95 -15.55 15.00 11.54
N ILE A 96 -14.44 15.68 11.82
CA ILE A 96 -14.20 16.34 13.11
C ILE A 96 -15.25 17.42 13.35
N THR A 97 -15.57 18.24 12.36
CA THR A 97 -16.65 19.25 12.47
C THR A 97 -17.99 18.58 12.79
N GLY A 98 -18.36 17.52 12.08
CA GLY A 98 -19.58 16.76 12.36
C GLY A 98 -19.60 16.17 13.77
N LEU A 99 -18.47 15.63 14.24
CA LEU A 99 -18.31 15.06 15.57
C LEU A 99 -18.41 16.12 16.67
N VAL A 100 -17.77 17.28 16.48
CA VAL A 100 -17.86 18.42 17.40
C VAL A 100 -19.30 18.92 17.49
N LEU A 101 -19.98 19.12 16.36
CA LEU A 101 -21.38 19.54 16.35
C LEU A 101 -22.31 18.51 17.03
N ALA A 102 -22.04 17.21 16.87
CA ALA A 102 -22.77 16.17 17.58
C ALA A 102 -22.51 16.24 19.10
N ALA A 103 -21.26 16.41 19.50
CA ALA A 103 -20.84 16.52 20.89
C ALA A 103 -21.43 17.76 21.59
N THR A 104 -21.50 18.91 20.91
CA THR A 104 -22.12 20.14 21.45
C THR A 104 -23.65 20.12 21.41
N GLY A 105 -24.26 19.12 20.76
CA GLY A 105 -25.72 19.00 20.63
C GLY A 105 -26.33 19.77 19.46
N ASN A 106 -25.52 20.44 18.64
CA ASN A 106 -25.95 21.13 17.42
C ASN A 106 -26.24 20.17 16.25
N PHE A 107 -25.87 18.88 16.37
CA PHE A 107 -26.20 17.84 15.40
C PHE A 107 -26.88 16.61 16.07
N PRO A 108 -28.18 16.71 16.43
CA PRO A 108 -28.88 15.67 17.19
C PRO A 108 -28.94 14.31 16.50
N TYR A 109 -29.11 14.30 15.18
CA TYR A 109 -29.17 13.07 14.40
C TYR A 109 -27.85 12.28 14.49
N ALA A 110 -26.71 12.95 14.31
CA ALA A 110 -25.40 12.31 14.43
C ALA A 110 -25.08 11.88 15.87
N ARG A 111 -25.52 12.67 16.87
CA ARG A 111 -25.41 12.28 18.27
C ARG A 111 -26.19 11.00 18.59
N ASN A 112 -27.44 10.91 18.13
CA ASN A 112 -28.30 9.76 18.41
C ASN A 112 -27.88 8.51 17.63
N ARG A 113 -27.22 8.68 16.48
CA ARG A 113 -26.76 7.58 15.62
C ARG A 113 -25.25 7.64 15.36
N ALA A 114 -24.45 7.85 16.40
CA ALA A 114 -22.99 7.97 16.27
C ALA A 114 -22.34 6.71 15.65
N ALA A 115 -22.85 5.51 15.99
CA ALA A 115 -22.37 4.25 15.41
C ALA A 115 -22.61 4.17 13.89
N LEU A 116 -23.74 4.71 13.41
CA LEU A 116 -24.02 4.80 11.97
C LEU A 116 -22.98 5.66 11.24
N PHE A 117 -22.53 6.76 11.83
CA PHE A 117 -21.48 7.61 11.22
C PHE A 117 -20.12 6.91 11.17
N SER A 118 -19.81 6.06 12.16
CA SER A 118 -18.64 5.17 12.09
C SER A 118 -18.78 4.18 10.93
N ILE A 119 -19.92 3.49 10.82
CA ILE A 119 -20.20 2.53 9.73
C ILE A 119 -20.18 3.21 8.35
N ALA A 120 -20.72 4.42 8.23
CA ALA A 120 -20.73 5.20 6.99
C ALA A 120 -19.30 5.59 6.54
N ASN A 121 -18.40 5.87 7.49
CA ASN A 121 -16.99 6.04 7.20
C ASN A 121 -16.34 4.73 6.74
N ILE A 122 -16.67 3.59 7.34
CA ILE A 122 -16.21 2.27 6.86
C ILE A 122 -16.73 1.98 5.45
N PHE A 123 -17.98 2.32 5.17
CA PHE A 123 -18.52 2.19 3.82
C PHE A 123 -17.78 3.07 2.81
N SER A 124 -17.52 4.33 3.16
CA SER A 124 -16.81 5.28 2.31
C SER A 124 -15.36 4.86 2.05
N LEU A 125 -14.63 4.36 3.06
CA LEU A 125 -13.27 3.85 2.86
C LEU A 125 -13.26 2.57 2.00
N THR A 126 -14.29 1.73 2.06
CA THR A 126 -14.42 0.54 1.22
C THR A 126 -14.73 0.92 -0.23
N LEU A 127 -15.61 1.90 -0.47
CA LEU A 127 -15.88 2.42 -1.81
C LEU A 127 -14.61 2.93 -2.50
N CYS A 128 -13.78 3.69 -1.78
CA CYS A 128 -12.52 4.24 -2.30
C CYS A 128 -11.50 3.16 -2.71
N ARG A 129 -11.71 1.90 -2.32
CA ARG A 129 -10.86 0.76 -2.67
C ARG A 129 -11.59 -0.31 -3.49
N SER A 130 -12.86 -0.09 -3.84
CA SER A 130 -13.65 -1.07 -4.59
C SER A 130 -13.42 -0.91 -6.09
N GLU A 131 -12.92 -1.96 -6.72
CA GLU A 131 -12.73 -1.99 -8.17
C GLU A 131 -14.03 -1.74 -8.95
N ALA A 132 -15.14 -2.36 -8.52
CA ALA A 132 -16.43 -2.20 -9.19
C ALA A 132 -16.93 -0.74 -9.13
N PHE A 133 -16.85 -0.12 -7.96
CA PHE A 133 -17.21 1.29 -7.78
C PHE A 133 -16.28 2.21 -8.60
N LEU A 134 -14.96 2.01 -8.47
CA LEU A 134 -13.99 2.83 -9.18
C LEU A 134 -14.13 2.69 -10.69
N ARG A 135 -14.40 1.50 -11.23
CA ARG A 135 -14.67 1.31 -12.68
C ARG A 135 -15.83 2.19 -13.15
N VAL A 136 -16.92 2.28 -12.39
CA VAL A 136 -18.06 3.15 -12.72
C VAL A 136 -17.66 4.63 -12.64
N VAL A 137 -16.94 5.03 -11.59
CA VAL A 137 -16.47 6.41 -11.41
C VAL A 137 -15.53 6.82 -12.54
N PHE A 138 -14.52 6.00 -12.86
CA PHE A 138 -13.59 6.24 -13.95
C PHE A 138 -14.31 6.27 -15.30
N TRP A 139 -15.24 5.32 -15.55
CA TRP A 139 -16.04 5.32 -16.77
C TRP A 139 -16.85 6.62 -16.93
N LEU A 140 -17.50 7.07 -15.85
CA LEU A 140 -18.27 8.31 -15.86
C LEU A 140 -17.37 9.53 -16.07
N ALA A 141 -16.23 9.58 -15.38
CA ALA A 141 -15.25 10.65 -15.53
C ALA A 141 -14.74 10.75 -16.97
N VAL A 142 -14.38 9.63 -17.59
CA VAL A 142 -13.95 9.60 -18.99
C VAL A 142 -15.09 9.99 -19.94
N LYS A 143 -16.31 9.48 -19.72
CA LYS A 143 -17.46 9.77 -20.59
C LYS A 143 -17.89 11.24 -20.56
N VAL A 144 -17.84 11.87 -19.38
CA VAL A 144 -18.26 13.26 -19.18
C VAL A 144 -17.13 14.22 -19.52
N LEU A 145 -15.92 13.97 -18.99
CA LEU A 145 -14.80 14.90 -19.04
C LEU A 145 -13.78 14.60 -20.15
N GLY A 146 -13.85 13.43 -20.80
CA GLY A 146 -12.97 13.06 -21.91
C GLY A 146 -13.26 13.79 -23.22
N ARG A 147 -14.34 14.58 -23.29
CA ARG A 147 -14.73 15.34 -24.49
C ARG A 147 -13.66 16.38 -24.86
N SER A 148 -13.47 16.61 -26.16
CA SER A 148 -12.41 17.50 -26.67
C SER A 148 -12.53 18.95 -26.21
N TRP A 149 -13.75 19.43 -25.92
CA TRP A 149 -14.00 20.79 -25.42
C TRP A 149 -13.57 20.99 -23.96
N VAL A 150 -13.43 19.92 -23.16
CA VAL A 150 -13.12 20.05 -21.74
C VAL A 150 -11.64 20.47 -21.58
N PRO A 151 -11.35 21.58 -20.88
CA PRO A 151 -10.00 22.06 -20.65
C PRO A 151 -9.07 21.00 -20.04
N LEU A 152 -7.82 20.94 -20.51
CA LEU A 152 -6.79 20.05 -19.98
C LEU A 152 -6.61 20.15 -18.45
N PRO A 153 -6.61 21.34 -17.82
CA PRO A 153 -6.47 21.43 -16.36
C PRO A 153 -7.55 20.67 -15.59
N ILE A 154 -8.79 20.63 -16.10
CA ILE A 154 -9.91 19.91 -15.47
C ILE A 154 -9.70 18.40 -15.62
N LYS A 155 -9.24 17.94 -16.79
CA LYS A 155 -8.91 16.53 -17.02
C LYS A 155 -7.80 16.08 -16.06
N THR A 156 -6.72 16.85 -15.99
CA THR A 156 -5.57 16.56 -15.11
C THR A 156 -5.96 16.61 -13.63
N ALA A 157 -6.73 17.61 -13.20
CA ALA A 157 -7.21 17.70 -11.82
C ALA A 157 -8.09 16.50 -11.45
N THR A 158 -8.99 16.08 -12.35
CA THR A 158 -9.85 14.91 -12.12
C THR A 158 -9.03 13.63 -12.03
N THR A 159 -8.11 13.40 -12.96
CA THR A 159 -7.24 12.21 -12.92
C THR A 159 -6.41 12.18 -11.65
N SER A 160 -5.85 13.33 -11.25
CA SER A 160 -5.08 13.44 -10.00
C SER A 160 -5.94 13.17 -8.76
N LEU A 161 -7.19 13.68 -8.73
CA LEU A 161 -8.16 13.38 -7.67
C LEU A 161 -8.44 11.88 -7.57
N LEU A 162 -8.75 11.23 -8.70
CA LEU A 162 -9.13 9.82 -8.74
C LEU A 162 -7.96 8.89 -8.39
N GLN A 163 -6.72 9.29 -8.70
CA GLN A 163 -5.52 8.54 -8.33
C GLN A 163 -5.18 8.67 -6.84
N SER A 164 -5.56 9.78 -6.20
CA SER A 164 -5.26 10.05 -4.79
C SER A 164 -6.40 9.69 -3.81
N LEU A 165 -7.38 8.86 -4.22
CA LEU A 165 -8.51 8.44 -3.37
C LEU A 165 -8.08 7.69 -2.10
N GLY A 166 -6.82 7.22 -2.04
CA GLY A 166 -6.21 6.71 -0.81
C GLY A 166 -6.31 7.69 0.37
N GLY A 167 -6.29 9.01 0.12
CA GLY A 167 -6.40 10.01 1.18
C GLY A 167 -7.76 9.99 1.88
N ILE A 168 -8.84 9.75 1.11
CA ILE A 168 -10.19 9.58 1.65
C ILE A 168 -10.27 8.28 2.46
N HIS A 169 -9.73 7.18 1.91
CA HIS A 169 -9.71 5.88 2.60
C HIS A 169 -9.07 5.98 3.99
N SER A 170 -7.87 6.56 4.08
CA SER A 170 -7.15 6.70 5.35
C SER A 170 -7.88 7.63 6.33
N SER A 171 -8.45 8.74 5.84
CA SER A 171 -9.19 9.70 6.66
C SER A 171 -10.49 9.12 7.23
N CYS A 172 -11.24 8.39 6.42
CA CYS A 172 -12.43 7.65 6.86
C CYS A 172 -12.08 6.55 7.86
N GLY A 173 -10.93 5.88 7.73
CA GLY A 173 -10.45 4.91 8.73
C GLY A 173 -10.28 5.53 10.11
N VAL A 174 -9.52 6.64 10.19
CA VAL A 174 -9.30 7.39 11.44
C VAL A 174 -10.62 7.99 11.98
N SER A 175 -11.45 8.53 11.08
CA SER A 175 -12.74 9.11 11.47
C SER A 175 -13.71 8.06 11.99
N SER A 176 -13.71 6.84 11.43
CA SER A 176 -14.50 5.73 11.93
C SER A 176 -14.16 5.37 13.37
N VAL A 177 -12.87 5.35 13.72
CA VAL A 177 -12.39 5.16 15.10
C VAL A 177 -12.93 6.27 16.00
N ALA A 178 -12.80 7.54 15.60
CA ALA A 178 -13.26 8.67 16.40
C ALA A 178 -14.79 8.64 16.66
N TRP A 179 -15.58 8.34 15.63
CA TRP A 179 -17.03 8.18 15.76
C TRP A 179 -17.42 6.99 16.64
N LEU A 180 -16.70 5.86 16.53
CA LEU A 180 -16.97 4.67 17.35
C LEU A 180 -16.60 4.91 18.82
N VAL A 181 -15.50 5.60 19.10
CA VAL A 181 -15.16 6.06 20.46
C VAL A 181 -16.28 6.91 21.03
N TYR A 182 -16.76 7.90 20.27
CA TYR A 182 -17.84 8.76 20.71
C TYR A 182 -19.15 7.98 20.95
N ALA A 183 -19.50 7.06 20.04
CA ALA A 183 -20.64 6.16 20.20
C ALA A 183 -20.52 5.32 21.48
N LEU A 184 -19.34 4.74 21.73
CA LEU A 184 -19.09 3.92 22.92
C LEU A 184 -19.21 4.75 24.21
N VAL A 185 -18.71 5.99 24.22
CA VAL A 185 -18.87 6.90 25.36
C VAL A 185 -20.35 7.20 25.64
N LEU A 186 -21.16 7.43 24.61
CA LEU A 186 -22.61 7.64 24.77
C LEU A 186 -23.31 6.37 25.30
N THR A 187 -22.95 5.21 24.77
CA THR A 187 -23.48 3.91 25.20
C THR A 187 -23.12 3.61 26.66
N LEU A 188 -21.87 3.88 27.07
CA LEU A 188 -21.42 3.70 28.46
C LEU A 188 -22.11 4.67 29.42
N LYS A 189 -22.39 5.91 29.01
CA LYS A 189 -23.22 6.84 29.80
C LYS A 189 -24.64 6.31 29.99
N ASN A 190 -25.18 5.59 29.01
CA ASN A 190 -26.50 4.96 29.06
C ASN A 190 -26.44 3.46 29.39
N ARG A 191 -25.43 3.02 30.15
CA ARG A 191 -25.17 1.59 30.45
C ARG A 191 -26.37 0.88 31.08
N ALA A 192 -27.18 1.58 31.88
CA ALA A 192 -28.34 0.98 32.54
C ALA A 192 -29.40 0.43 31.56
N ASN A 193 -29.43 0.98 30.33
CA ASN A 193 -30.40 0.68 29.28
C ASN A 193 -29.76 -0.01 28.07
N THR A 194 -28.52 -0.50 28.19
CA THR A 194 -27.79 -1.15 27.10
C THR A 194 -27.31 -2.52 27.53
N SER A 195 -27.36 -3.49 26.62
CA SER A 195 -26.76 -4.81 26.80
C SER A 195 -25.22 -4.73 26.93
N SER A 196 -24.65 -5.60 27.77
CA SER A 196 -23.19 -5.73 27.94
C SER A 196 -22.53 -6.30 26.69
N GLU A 197 -23.22 -7.19 25.97
CA GLU A 197 -22.75 -7.81 24.74
C GLU A 197 -22.50 -6.77 23.65
N ILE A 198 -23.39 -5.79 23.48
CA ILE A 198 -23.21 -4.69 22.52
C ILE A 198 -21.94 -3.89 22.84
N ILE A 199 -21.70 -3.60 24.12
CA ILE A 199 -20.52 -2.85 24.57
C ILE A 199 -19.23 -3.64 24.31
N ILE A 200 -19.22 -4.95 24.61
CA ILE A 200 -18.07 -5.83 24.39
C ILE A 200 -17.74 -5.90 22.91
N VAL A 201 -18.74 -6.15 22.06
CA VAL A 201 -18.55 -6.25 20.61
C VAL A 201 -18.06 -4.93 20.02
N ALA A 202 -18.66 -3.79 20.42
CA ALA A 202 -18.21 -2.47 19.96
C ALA A 202 -16.77 -2.16 20.38
N SER A 203 -16.39 -2.53 21.60
CA SER A 203 -15.02 -2.36 22.11
C SER A 203 -14.01 -3.24 21.37
N ALA A 204 -14.39 -4.48 21.03
CA ALA A 204 -13.57 -5.38 20.24
C ALA A 204 -13.36 -4.84 18.81
N ILE A 205 -14.41 -4.34 18.15
CA ILE A 205 -14.30 -3.67 16.85
C ILE A 205 -13.37 -2.47 16.94
N LEU A 206 -13.55 -1.61 17.95
CA LEU A 206 -12.70 -0.44 18.17
C LEU A 206 -11.22 -0.83 18.30
N CYS A 207 -10.92 -1.87 19.07
CA CYS A 207 -9.56 -2.38 19.24
C CYS A 207 -8.95 -2.83 17.89
N LEU A 208 -9.69 -3.60 17.08
CA LEU A 208 -9.25 -4.06 15.77
C LEU A 208 -9.03 -2.91 14.78
N LEU A 209 -9.91 -1.89 14.80
CA LEU A 209 -9.76 -0.70 13.96
C LEU A 209 -8.53 0.13 14.37
N CYS A 210 -8.30 0.32 15.68
CA CYS A 210 -7.11 0.99 16.19
C CYS A 210 -5.83 0.23 15.78
N LEU A 211 -5.82 -1.10 15.94
CA LEU A 211 -4.71 -1.94 15.52
C LEU A 211 -4.44 -1.82 14.02
N SER A 212 -5.50 -1.81 13.21
CA SER A 212 -5.39 -1.63 11.75
C SER A 212 -4.84 -0.26 11.38
N CYS A 213 -5.25 0.80 12.07
CA CYS A 213 -4.73 2.16 11.87
C CYS A 213 -3.26 2.28 12.28
N LEU A 214 -2.85 1.65 13.39
CA LEU A 214 -1.46 1.61 13.85
C LEU A 214 -0.57 0.85 12.86
N ALA A 215 -1.02 -0.31 12.40
CA ALA A 215 -0.29 -1.09 11.39
C ALA A 215 -0.16 -0.33 10.06
N ALA A 216 -1.17 0.47 9.69
CA ALA A 216 -1.17 1.29 8.49
C ALA A 216 -0.34 2.58 8.63
N PHE A 217 0.17 2.91 9.82
CA PHE A 217 0.97 4.11 10.04
C PHE A 217 2.22 4.07 9.14
N PRO A 218 2.60 5.17 8.45
CA PRO A 218 3.64 5.14 7.42
C PRO A 218 4.96 4.52 7.89
N LEU A 219 5.40 4.82 9.10
CA LEU A 219 6.63 4.24 9.66
C LEU A 219 6.56 2.71 9.76
N VAL A 220 5.43 2.17 10.24
CA VAL A 220 5.25 0.72 10.39
C VAL A 220 5.06 0.06 9.03
N ARG A 221 4.21 0.61 8.17
CA ARG A 221 3.90 0.04 6.85
C ARG A 221 5.10 0.04 5.91
N HIS A 222 5.95 1.07 5.95
CA HIS A 222 7.14 1.12 5.11
C HIS A 222 8.27 0.21 5.60
N LEU A 223 8.48 0.11 6.92
CA LEU A 223 9.54 -0.73 7.48
C LEU A 223 9.12 -2.21 7.58
N HIS A 224 7.85 -2.48 7.86
CA HIS A 224 7.32 -3.81 8.15
C HIS A 224 6.06 -4.08 7.31
N HIS A 225 6.21 -4.04 5.98
CA HIS A 225 5.08 -4.19 5.05
C HIS A 225 4.28 -5.48 5.26
N ASN A 226 4.96 -6.61 5.49
CA ASN A 226 4.31 -7.91 5.73
C ASN A 226 3.49 -7.92 7.03
N VAL A 227 3.96 -7.23 8.06
CA VAL A 227 3.24 -7.07 9.33
C VAL A 227 1.96 -6.27 9.10
N PHE A 228 2.07 -5.13 8.39
CA PHE A 228 0.92 -4.34 7.97
C PHE A 228 -0.11 -5.19 7.22
N GLU A 229 0.34 -5.93 6.19
CA GLU A 229 -0.55 -6.72 5.34
C GLU A 229 -1.29 -7.80 6.15
N ARG A 230 -0.57 -8.51 7.03
CA ARG A 230 -1.13 -9.55 7.87
C ARG A 230 -2.19 -9.00 8.81
N PHE A 231 -1.86 -7.95 9.56
CA PHE A 231 -2.79 -7.35 10.52
C PHE A 231 -4.00 -6.75 9.82
N HIS A 232 -3.81 -5.99 8.74
CA HIS A 232 -4.91 -5.36 8.02
C HIS A 232 -5.88 -6.40 7.42
N ARG A 233 -5.35 -7.51 6.90
CA ARG A 233 -6.17 -8.61 6.35
C ARG A 233 -7.00 -9.29 7.42
N PHE A 234 -6.36 -9.79 8.49
CA PHE A 234 -7.06 -10.55 9.52
C PHE A 234 -7.99 -9.66 10.36
N ALA A 235 -7.54 -8.48 10.78
CA ALA A 235 -8.38 -7.54 11.52
C ALA A 235 -9.58 -7.07 10.68
N GLY A 236 -9.42 -6.92 9.36
CA GLY A 236 -10.52 -6.58 8.44
C GLY A 236 -11.64 -7.64 8.44
N TRP A 237 -11.31 -8.91 8.24
CA TRP A 237 -12.30 -10.00 8.24
C TRP A 237 -12.97 -10.19 9.61
N THR A 238 -12.18 -10.14 10.69
CA THR A 238 -12.74 -10.23 12.05
C THR A 238 -13.65 -9.05 12.35
N SER A 239 -13.27 -7.82 11.97
CA SER A 239 -14.11 -6.64 12.15
C SER A 239 -15.40 -6.71 11.36
N LEU A 240 -15.39 -7.26 10.13
CA LEU A 240 -16.60 -7.45 9.33
C LEU A 240 -17.57 -8.42 9.98
N ALA A 241 -17.08 -9.56 10.49
CA ALA A 241 -17.91 -10.52 11.20
C ALA A 241 -18.50 -9.91 12.49
N LEU A 242 -17.68 -9.22 13.28
CA LEU A 242 -18.14 -8.53 14.48
C LEU A 242 -19.12 -7.39 14.17
N LEU A 243 -18.98 -6.70 13.04
CA LEU A 243 -19.91 -5.66 12.61
C LEU A 243 -21.30 -6.25 12.32
N TRP A 244 -21.38 -7.43 11.68
CA TRP A 244 -22.65 -8.14 11.51
C TRP A 244 -23.28 -8.50 12.87
N VAL A 245 -22.48 -9.03 13.79
CA VAL A 245 -22.93 -9.32 15.17
C VAL A 245 -23.42 -8.05 15.87
N PHE A 246 -22.67 -6.96 15.78
CA PHE A 246 -23.03 -5.65 16.37
C PHE A 246 -24.36 -5.13 15.86
N VAL A 247 -24.58 -5.16 14.54
CA VAL A 247 -25.84 -4.72 13.91
C VAL A 247 -27.00 -5.60 14.35
N VAL A 248 -26.85 -6.93 14.35
CA VAL A 248 -27.90 -7.86 14.78
C VAL A 248 -28.25 -7.66 16.25
N LEU A 249 -27.26 -7.56 17.14
CA LEU A 249 -27.47 -7.32 18.58
C LEU A 249 -28.17 -5.98 18.82
N THR A 250 -27.71 -4.91 18.18
CA THR A 250 -28.28 -3.57 18.37
C THR A 250 -29.74 -3.49 17.90
N ILE A 251 -30.09 -4.17 16.82
CA ILE A 251 -31.46 -4.16 16.26
C ILE A 251 -32.41 -5.08 17.02
N SER A 252 -31.91 -6.20 17.53
CA SER A 252 -32.72 -7.16 18.29
C SER A 252 -32.95 -6.76 19.73
N TYR A 253 -32.06 -5.95 20.32
CA TYR A 253 -32.15 -5.54 21.71
C TYR A 253 -33.27 -4.51 21.94
N ASP A 254 -34.17 -4.81 22.87
CA ASP A 254 -35.18 -3.87 23.35
C ASP A 254 -34.77 -3.30 24.73
N PRO A 255 -34.45 -1.99 24.83
CA PRO A 255 -34.04 -1.36 26.09
C PRO A 255 -35.08 -1.41 27.20
N LYS A 256 -36.38 -1.52 26.88
CA LYS A 256 -37.45 -1.51 27.88
C LYS A 256 -37.62 -2.87 28.55
N THR A 257 -37.63 -3.93 27.75
CA THR A 257 -37.79 -5.31 28.25
C THR A 257 -36.45 -5.95 28.61
N LYS A 258 -35.32 -5.31 28.28
CA LYS A 258 -33.96 -5.82 28.42
C LYS A 258 -33.79 -7.21 27.81
N SER A 259 -34.51 -7.48 26.72
CA SER A 259 -34.54 -8.78 26.04
C SER A 259 -34.34 -8.62 24.54
N TYR A 260 -33.92 -9.72 23.90
CA TYR A 260 -33.74 -9.78 22.45
C TYR A 260 -35.04 -10.25 21.78
N SER A 261 -35.47 -9.53 20.75
CA SER A 261 -36.69 -9.84 19.99
C SER A 261 -36.45 -10.88 18.90
N ASN A 262 -37.42 -11.76 18.69
CA ASN A 262 -37.43 -12.75 17.61
C ASN A 262 -37.87 -12.16 16.24
N GLN A 263 -38.40 -10.94 16.20
CA GLN A 263 -38.81 -10.26 14.95
C GLN A 263 -37.64 -9.52 14.28
N LEU A 264 -36.57 -10.26 14.00
CA LEU A 264 -35.32 -9.72 13.44
C LEU A 264 -35.50 -9.18 12.01
N GLY A 265 -36.10 -9.97 11.12
CA GLY A 265 -36.10 -9.69 9.67
C GLY A 265 -36.79 -8.38 9.28
N SER A 266 -37.98 -8.11 9.82
CA SER A 266 -38.75 -6.89 9.50
C SER A 266 -38.14 -5.62 10.07
N ARG A 267 -37.39 -5.73 11.18
CA ARG A 267 -36.66 -4.62 11.80
C ARG A 267 -35.34 -4.33 11.06
N LEU A 268 -34.61 -5.37 10.65
CA LEU A 268 -33.33 -5.26 9.93
C LEU A 268 -33.44 -4.40 8.66
N ILE A 269 -34.45 -4.67 7.83
CA ILE A 269 -34.64 -3.98 6.54
C ILE A 269 -34.91 -2.48 6.70
N LYS A 270 -35.41 -2.04 7.85
CA LYS A 270 -35.70 -0.62 8.14
C LYS A 270 -34.50 0.16 8.65
N GLN A 271 -33.40 -0.51 9.01
CA GLN A 271 -32.24 0.12 9.61
C GLN A 271 -31.16 0.41 8.56
N GLU A 272 -30.56 1.58 8.65
CA GLU A 272 -29.55 2.04 7.69
C GLU A 272 -28.22 1.29 7.87
N GLU A 273 -27.89 0.95 9.12
CA GLU A 273 -26.72 0.19 9.51
C GLU A 273 -26.67 -1.17 8.80
N PHE A 274 -27.83 -1.83 8.66
CA PHE A 274 -27.94 -3.10 7.94
C PHE A 274 -27.56 -2.94 6.46
N TRP A 275 -28.10 -1.93 5.78
CA TRP A 275 -27.83 -1.71 4.36
C TRP A 275 -26.37 -1.30 4.10
N PHE A 276 -25.79 -0.48 4.97
CA PHE A 276 -24.36 -0.17 4.87
C PHE A 276 -23.49 -1.41 5.08
N THR A 277 -23.76 -2.22 6.10
CA THR A 277 -22.99 -3.45 6.36
C THR A 277 -23.16 -4.47 5.23
N LEU A 278 -24.36 -4.62 4.68
CA LEU A 278 -24.62 -5.45 3.50
C LEU A 278 -23.81 -4.95 2.29
N ALA A 279 -23.85 -3.65 2.02
CA ALA A 279 -23.11 -3.05 0.91
C ALA A 279 -21.59 -3.22 1.07
N ILE A 280 -21.04 -2.98 2.28
CA ILE A 280 -19.62 -3.25 2.60
C ILE A 280 -19.27 -4.70 2.29
N THR A 281 -20.09 -5.64 2.77
CA THR A 281 -19.87 -7.09 2.57
C THR A 281 -19.84 -7.45 1.09
N VAL A 282 -20.82 -6.98 0.32
CA VAL A 282 -20.90 -7.20 -1.12
C VAL A 282 -19.68 -6.62 -1.84
N LEU A 283 -19.28 -5.39 -1.52
CA LEU A 283 -18.11 -4.73 -2.15
C LEU A 283 -16.80 -5.45 -1.84
N ILE A 284 -16.65 -6.04 -0.65
CA ILE A 284 -15.46 -6.82 -0.28
C ILE A 284 -15.44 -8.18 -1.00
N ILE A 285 -16.59 -8.83 -1.17
CA ILE A 285 -16.70 -10.16 -1.78
C ILE A 285 -16.61 -10.11 -3.31
N ILE A 286 -17.15 -9.07 -3.96
CA ILE A 286 -17.19 -8.97 -5.44
C ILE A 286 -15.84 -9.27 -6.10
N PRO A 287 -14.71 -8.65 -5.69
CA PRO A 287 -13.41 -8.92 -6.30
C PRO A 287 -13.09 -10.42 -6.36
N TRP A 288 -13.33 -11.16 -5.27
CA TRP A 288 -13.09 -12.60 -5.16
C TRP A 288 -13.95 -13.42 -6.12
N LEU A 289 -15.19 -13.00 -6.36
CA LEU A 289 -16.10 -13.67 -7.30
C LEU A 289 -15.80 -13.32 -8.76
N THR A 290 -15.11 -12.19 -9.00
CA THR A 290 -14.81 -11.70 -10.35
C THR A 290 -13.40 -12.04 -10.84
N VAL A 291 -12.55 -12.65 -9.99
CA VAL A 291 -11.25 -13.15 -10.44
C VAL A 291 -11.48 -14.21 -11.51
N ARG A 292 -11.02 -13.93 -12.72
CA ARG A 292 -11.11 -14.83 -13.87
C ARG A 292 -9.80 -14.81 -14.62
N ARG A 293 -9.43 -15.95 -15.21
CA ARG A 293 -8.36 -15.98 -16.21
C ARG A 293 -8.84 -15.19 -17.43
N VAL A 294 -8.08 -14.16 -17.80
CA VAL A 294 -8.38 -13.34 -18.97
C VAL A 294 -7.64 -13.97 -20.15
N PRO A 295 -8.31 -14.17 -21.31
CA PRO A 295 -7.62 -14.63 -22.52
C PRO A 295 -6.51 -13.64 -22.90
N PRO A 296 -5.48 -14.09 -23.63
CA PRO A 296 -4.36 -13.24 -24.01
C PRO A 296 -4.86 -11.96 -24.70
N SER A 297 -4.36 -10.83 -24.20
CA SER A 297 -4.68 -9.49 -24.68
C SER A 297 -4.33 -9.35 -26.18
N ARG A 298 -5.13 -8.58 -26.92
CA ARG A 298 -4.77 -8.17 -28.29
C ARG A 298 -3.58 -7.21 -28.33
N ALA A 299 -3.25 -6.58 -27.20
CA ALA A 299 -2.07 -5.74 -27.11
C ALA A 299 -0.81 -6.60 -27.14
N ASN A 300 0.12 -6.25 -28.02
CA ASN A 300 1.45 -6.84 -28.04
C ASN A 300 2.24 -6.27 -26.86
N VAL A 301 2.75 -7.12 -25.97
CA VAL A 301 3.43 -6.72 -24.73
C VAL A 301 4.85 -7.27 -24.73
N CYS A 302 5.81 -6.44 -24.32
CA CYS A 302 7.18 -6.82 -24.02
C CYS A 302 7.45 -6.59 -22.52
N VAL A 303 8.08 -7.56 -21.85
CA VAL A 303 8.41 -7.53 -20.43
C VAL A 303 9.92 -7.37 -20.28
N LEU A 304 10.36 -6.29 -19.64
CA LEU A 304 11.73 -6.12 -19.17
C LEU A 304 11.75 -6.40 -17.66
N TRP A 305 12.37 -7.51 -17.25
CA TRP A 305 12.45 -7.92 -15.86
C TRP A 305 13.89 -7.87 -15.36
N VAL A 306 14.16 -6.94 -14.44
CA VAL A 306 15.47 -6.77 -13.79
C VAL A 306 15.32 -7.10 -12.31
N ALA A 307 16.01 -8.14 -11.83
CA ALA A 307 15.94 -8.58 -10.44
C ALA A 307 17.25 -9.26 -10.00
N LYS A 308 17.50 -9.36 -8.69
CA LYS A 308 18.66 -10.06 -8.09
C LYS A 308 18.27 -11.52 -7.84
N GLY A 309 19.07 -12.48 -8.31
CA GLY A 309 18.92 -13.90 -7.98
C GLY A 309 17.53 -14.43 -8.32
N ILE A 310 17.20 -14.45 -9.60
CA ILE A 310 15.82 -14.69 -10.08
C ILE A 310 15.32 -16.06 -9.62
N GLU A 311 16.12 -17.11 -9.84
CA GLU A 311 15.77 -18.47 -9.43
C GLU A 311 15.60 -18.56 -7.90
N GLN A 312 16.53 -17.98 -7.14
CA GLN A 312 16.55 -18.07 -5.68
C GLN A 312 15.36 -17.33 -5.04
N ASN A 313 14.96 -16.18 -5.61
CA ASN A 313 13.92 -15.32 -5.04
C ASN A 313 12.51 -15.57 -5.59
N PHE A 314 12.39 -16.05 -6.83
CA PHE A 314 11.10 -16.23 -7.52
C PHE A 314 10.81 -17.69 -7.89
N GLY A 315 11.79 -18.58 -7.77
CA GLY A 315 11.67 -20.01 -8.06
C GLY A 315 11.84 -20.34 -9.55
N LYS A 316 12.26 -21.58 -9.81
CA LYS A 316 12.46 -22.13 -11.17
C LYS A 316 11.22 -22.06 -12.06
N GLU A 317 10.03 -22.11 -11.47
CA GLU A 317 8.77 -22.08 -12.24
C GLU A 317 8.57 -20.74 -12.96
N ILE A 318 8.78 -19.61 -12.25
CA ILE A 318 8.61 -18.27 -12.83
C ILE A 318 9.70 -18.00 -13.87
N GLU A 319 10.93 -18.36 -13.56
CA GLU A 319 12.05 -18.23 -14.50
C GLU A 319 11.79 -19.05 -15.77
N GLY A 320 11.35 -20.31 -15.61
CA GLY A 320 10.97 -21.18 -16.71
C GLY A 320 9.88 -20.58 -17.59
N MET A 321 8.82 -20.02 -16.98
CA MET A 321 7.74 -19.34 -17.73
C MET A 321 8.23 -18.14 -18.54
N MET A 322 9.17 -17.36 -18.02
CA MET A 322 9.73 -16.21 -18.72
C MET A 322 10.64 -16.63 -19.87
N ASN A 323 11.48 -17.65 -19.65
CA ASN A 323 12.39 -18.18 -20.67
C ASN A 323 11.67 -18.96 -21.79
N MET A 324 10.43 -19.41 -21.56
CA MET A 324 9.58 -20.00 -22.60
C MET A 324 8.98 -18.97 -23.56
N GLN A 325 9.03 -17.67 -23.22
CA GLN A 325 8.55 -16.62 -24.11
C GLN A 325 9.60 -16.27 -25.17
N PRO A 326 9.18 -15.82 -26.35
CA PRO A 326 10.09 -15.30 -27.36
C PRO A 326 11.00 -14.17 -26.83
N ASN A 327 12.29 -14.18 -27.21
CA ASN A 327 13.29 -13.21 -26.76
C ASN A 327 12.98 -11.75 -27.16
N ASP A 328 12.13 -11.53 -28.17
CA ASP A 328 11.63 -10.22 -28.57
C ASP A 328 10.51 -9.70 -27.65
N LYS A 329 9.93 -10.57 -26.82
CA LYS A 329 8.84 -10.26 -25.88
C LYS A 329 9.26 -10.27 -24.43
N VAL A 330 10.35 -10.93 -24.06
CA VAL A 330 10.82 -10.97 -22.68
C VAL A 330 12.33 -10.76 -22.63
N ILE A 331 12.75 -9.78 -21.84
CA ILE A 331 14.14 -9.48 -21.54
C ILE A 331 14.31 -9.70 -20.03
N VAL A 332 15.07 -10.72 -19.66
CA VAL A 332 15.38 -11.05 -18.26
C VAL A 332 16.83 -10.64 -17.97
N HIS A 333 17.03 -9.85 -16.91
CA HIS A 333 18.36 -9.43 -16.45
C HIS A 333 18.54 -9.76 -14.97
N ASP A 334 19.27 -10.83 -14.68
CA ASP A 334 19.65 -11.19 -13.31
C ASP A 334 20.86 -10.37 -12.87
N THR A 335 20.67 -9.48 -11.89
CA THR A 335 21.73 -8.61 -11.39
C THR A 335 22.77 -9.34 -10.53
N ALA A 336 22.48 -10.53 -10.00
CA ALA A 336 23.45 -11.34 -9.28
C ALA A 336 24.51 -11.93 -10.24
N VAL A 337 24.12 -12.20 -11.49
CA VAL A 337 24.98 -12.79 -12.51
C VAL A 337 25.61 -11.73 -13.42
N LEU A 338 24.82 -10.75 -13.85
CA LEU A 338 25.21 -9.76 -14.87
C LEU A 338 25.58 -8.39 -14.27
N GLY A 339 25.47 -8.22 -12.95
CA GLY A 339 25.60 -6.94 -12.28
C GLY A 339 24.40 -6.01 -12.52
N ARG A 340 24.37 -4.86 -11.83
CA ARG A 340 23.26 -3.90 -11.93
C ARG A 340 23.39 -3.05 -13.19
N PRO A 341 22.42 -3.09 -14.13
CA PRO A 341 22.50 -2.32 -15.36
C PRO A 341 22.00 -0.88 -15.13
N ASN A 342 22.20 -0.01 -16.12
CA ASN A 342 21.43 1.22 -16.20
C ASN A 342 20.00 0.91 -16.67
N VAL A 343 19.12 0.62 -15.72
CA VAL A 343 17.74 0.19 -15.97
C VAL A 343 16.97 1.22 -16.82
N SER A 344 17.20 2.52 -16.59
CA SER A 344 16.53 3.59 -17.35
C SER A 344 16.90 3.57 -18.83
N GLN A 345 18.19 3.34 -19.15
CA GLN A 345 18.65 3.26 -20.53
C GLN A 345 18.18 1.96 -21.20
N MET A 346 18.33 0.83 -20.48
CA MET A 346 17.85 -0.47 -20.94
C MET A 346 16.34 -0.46 -21.25
N SER A 347 15.54 0.25 -20.45
CA SER A 347 14.10 0.43 -20.70
C SER A 347 13.81 1.21 -21.98
N VAL A 348 14.59 2.26 -22.28
CA VAL A 348 14.46 3.04 -23.52
C VAL A 348 14.85 2.21 -24.73
N ASP A 349 15.94 1.45 -24.63
CA ASP A 349 16.45 0.63 -25.73
C ASP A 349 15.49 -0.52 -26.04
N ALA A 350 14.97 -1.19 -25.01
CA ALA A 350 13.92 -2.19 -25.14
C ALA A 350 12.64 -1.60 -25.77
N ALA A 351 12.19 -0.44 -25.30
CA ALA A 351 11.01 0.23 -25.83
C ALA A 351 11.15 0.60 -27.31
N LYS A 352 12.32 1.11 -27.73
CA LYS A 352 12.60 1.42 -29.14
C LYS A 352 12.68 0.16 -30.00
N THR A 353 13.34 -0.88 -29.51
CA THR A 353 13.50 -2.15 -30.24
C THR A 353 12.14 -2.83 -30.45
N PHE A 354 11.28 -2.80 -29.44
CA PHE A 354 9.93 -3.35 -29.52
C PHE A 354 8.95 -2.46 -30.31
N GLY A 355 9.28 -1.17 -30.50
CA GLY A 355 8.34 -0.20 -31.07
C GLY A 355 7.19 0.14 -30.12
N ALA A 356 7.46 0.23 -28.81
CA ALA A 356 6.45 0.45 -27.78
C ALA A 356 5.78 1.83 -27.89
N GLU A 357 4.46 1.86 -27.93
CA GLU A 357 3.66 3.09 -27.84
C GLU A 357 3.69 3.69 -26.43
N VAL A 358 3.82 2.83 -25.41
CA VAL A 358 3.81 3.21 -24.00
C VAL A 358 4.68 2.27 -23.16
N VAL A 359 5.38 2.83 -22.18
CA VAL A 359 6.12 2.09 -21.15
C VAL A 359 5.40 2.21 -19.82
N ILE A 360 5.13 1.08 -19.18
CA ILE A 360 4.60 1.00 -17.81
C ILE A 360 5.69 0.42 -16.93
N VAL A 361 6.12 1.18 -15.91
CA VAL A 361 7.17 0.74 -14.98
C VAL A 361 6.59 0.47 -13.60
N THR A 362 6.95 -0.66 -13.01
CA THR A 362 6.69 -1.00 -11.60
C THR A 362 8.04 -1.30 -10.94
N SER A 363 8.57 -0.35 -10.18
CA SER A 363 9.86 -0.46 -9.49
C SER A 363 9.77 0.24 -8.14
N ASN A 364 10.87 0.51 -7.45
CA ASN A 364 10.89 1.38 -6.28
C ASN A 364 10.74 2.88 -6.72
N PRO A 365 10.56 3.84 -5.78
CA PRO A 365 10.35 5.25 -6.14
C PRO A 365 11.42 5.84 -7.06
N GLU A 366 12.69 5.53 -6.79
CA GLU A 366 13.82 6.03 -7.57
C GLU A 366 13.85 5.41 -8.98
N GLY A 367 13.76 4.08 -9.08
CA GLY A 367 13.76 3.36 -10.35
C GLY A 367 12.58 3.74 -11.25
N SER A 368 11.38 3.88 -10.68
CA SER A 368 10.21 4.36 -11.42
C SER A 368 10.41 5.78 -11.95
N ARG A 369 10.94 6.70 -11.12
CA ARG A 369 11.20 8.08 -11.52
C ARG A 369 12.23 8.15 -12.65
N ASP A 370 13.32 7.40 -12.53
CA ASP A 370 14.41 7.41 -13.50
C ASP A 370 13.98 6.87 -14.86
N VAL A 371 13.27 5.73 -14.87
CA VAL A 371 12.72 5.16 -16.11
C VAL A 371 11.73 6.12 -16.77
N VAL A 372 10.76 6.67 -16.01
CA VAL A 372 9.76 7.59 -16.55
C VAL A 372 10.42 8.84 -17.14
N ASN A 373 11.37 9.44 -16.42
CA ASN A 373 12.06 10.66 -16.87
C ASN A 373 12.88 10.38 -18.13
N LYS A 374 13.61 9.27 -18.17
CA LYS A 374 14.46 8.91 -19.31
C LYS A 374 13.64 8.56 -20.56
N CYS A 375 12.54 7.82 -20.41
CA CYS A 375 11.61 7.54 -21.50
C CYS A 375 10.98 8.82 -22.05
N LYS A 376 10.49 9.72 -21.19
CA LYS A 376 9.93 11.01 -21.59
C LYS A 376 10.94 11.89 -22.32
N ALA A 377 12.17 11.97 -21.81
CA ALA A 377 13.27 12.68 -22.48
C ALA A 377 13.61 12.08 -23.85
N SER A 378 13.30 10.79 -24.06
CA SER A 378 13.47 10.08 -25.33
C SER A 378 12.23 10.11 -26.23
N GLY A 379 11.20 10.89 -25.88
CA GLY A 379 9.95 11.00 -26.65
C GLY A 379 8.99 9.81 -26.51
N ILE A 380 9.22 8.93 -25.52
CA ILE A 380 8.40 7.74 -25.28
C ILE A 380 7.45 8.02 -24.11
N ALA A 381 6.16 7.75 -24.31
CA ALA A 381 5.17 7.87 -23.24
C ALA A 381 5.48 6.84 -22.14
N ALA A 382 5.63 7.30 -20.89
CA ALA A 382 5.94 6.43 -19.77
C ALA A 382 5.17 6.79 -18.50
N PHE A 383 4.70 5.75 -17.81
CA PHE A 383 3.90 5.86 -16.59
C PHE A 383 4.42 4.89 -15.52
N GLY A 384 4.40 5.32 -14.26
CA GLY A 384 4.78 4.51 -13.11
C GLY A 384 3.87 4.75 -11.92
N PRO A 385 4.00 3.95 -10.84
CA PRO A 385 3.23 4.12 -9.62
C PRO A 385 3.49 5.49 -8.98
N ILE A 386 2.44 6.03 -8.36
CA ILE A 386 2.52 7.24 -7.54
C ILE A 386 2.79 6.81 -6.10
N TRP A 387 3.83 7.36 -5.49
CA TRP A 387 4.33 6.95 -4.17
C TRP A 387 3.83 7.85 -3.03
N ASP A 388 2.62 8.41 -3.15
CA ASP A 388 2.06 9.40 -2.23
C ASP A 388 1.11 8.81 -1.16
N SER A 389 0.98 7.47 -1.09
CA SER A 389 -0.09 6.74 -0.38
C SER A 389 0.34 5.82 0.76
#